data_AF-A0A7Y0AXG1-F1
#
_entry.id   AF-A0A7Y0AXG1-F1
#
_cell.length_a   1.000
_cell.length_b   1.000
_cell.length_c   1.000
_cell.angle_alpha   90.00
_cell.angle_beta   90.00
_cell.angle_gamma   90.00
#
_symmetry.space_group_name_H-M   'P 1'
#
loop_
_entity.id
_entity.type
_entity.pdbx_description
1 polymer ?
#
loop_
_entity_poly.entity_id
_entity_poly.type
_entity_poly.pdbx_seq_one_letter_code
_entity_poly.pdbx_strand_id
1 'polypeptide(L)'
;MPPKQTDPQFKLRMTPEIKDAIETAAARNNRSMNAEILARLQASIDGTAEGMPSTDLLADLREERGRLERLLAEYVFLFRADVGGSPEELRKQFDEIQRSRERERPRAADRVAKEGRD
;
A
#
# COMPACT_ATOMS: atom_id res chain seq x y z
N MET A 1 -4.90 3.43 -53.58
CA MET A 1 -3.99 2.62 -52.74
C MET A 1 -4.25 2.99 -51.29
N PRO A 2 -4.39 2.03 -50.36
CA PRO A 2 -4.49 2.36 -48.94
C PRO A 2 -3.20 3.08 -48.48
N PRO A 3 -3.29 4.02 -47.52
CA PRO A 3 -2.13 4.75 -47.04
C PRO A 3 -1.10 3.79 -46.44
N LYS A 4 0.17 3.98 -46.81
CA LYS A 4 1.29 3.17 -46.33
C LYS A 4 1.59 3.60 -44.89
N GLN A 5 1.49 2.68 -43.93
CA GLN A 5 1.82 2.97 -42.53
C GLN A 5 3.29 3.40 -42.41
N THR A 6 3.51 4.60 -41.88
CA THR A 6 4.83 5.27 -41.82
C THR A 6 5.55 5.08 -40.49
N ASP A 7 4.94 4.37 -39.52
CA ASP A 7 5.49 4.22 -38.18
C ASP A 7 6.78 3.37 -38.18
N PRO A 8 7.78 3.69 -37.33
CA PRO A 8 8.97 2.88 -37.17
C PRO A 8 8.65 1.43 -36.81
N GLN A 9 9.16 0.47 -37.58
CA GLN A 9 8.98 -0.96 -37.28
C GLN A 9 10.12 -1.48 -36.40
N PHE A 10 9.78 -2.03 -35.24
CA PHE A 10 10.73 -2.67 -34.33
C PHE A 10 10.62 -4.20 -34.38
N LYS A 11 11.73 -4.89 -34.62
CA LYS A 11 11.78 -6.36 -34.63
C LYS A 11 12.10 -6.88 -33.22
N LEU A 12 11.07 -7.18 -32.45
CA LEU A 12 11.19 -7.73 -31.10
C LEU A 12 11.47 -9.25 -31.15
N ARG A 13 12.49 -9.71 -30.43
CA ARG A 13 12.72 -11.14 -30.17
C ARG A 13 12.10 -11.49 -28.82
N MET A 14 11.32 -12.57 -28.77
CA MET A 14 10.69 -13.07 -27.55
C MET A 14 10.69 -14.59 -27.54
N THR A 15 10.65 -15.19 -26.35
CA THR A 15 10.48 -16.64 -26.21
C THR A 15 9.03 -17.04 -26.55
N PRO A 16 8.77 -18.32 -26.88
CA PRO A 16 7.41 -18.79 -27.19
C PRO A 16 6.42 -18.51 -26.07
N GLU A 17 6.84 -18.66 -24.82
CA GLU A 17 5.97 -18.48 -23.65
C GLU A 17 5.50 -17.03 -23.52
N ILE A 18 6.40 -16.08 -23.79
CA ILE A 18 6.08 -14.64 -23.77
C ILE A 18 5.13 -14.29 -24.92
N LYS A 19 5.36 -14.86 -26.11
CA LYS A 19 4.49 -14.66 -27.26
C LYS A 19 3.07 -15.12 -26.95
N ASP A 20 2.92 -16.34 -26.44
CA ASP A 20 1.61 -16.93 -26.15
C ASP A 20 0.87 -16.18 -25.04
N ALA A 21 1.60 -15.69 -24.02
CA ALA A 21 1.03 -14.87 -22.97
C ALA A 21 0.48 -13.53 -23.51
N ILE A 22 1.21 -12.89 -24.44
CA ILE A 22 0.76 -11.63 -25.07
C ILE A 22 -0.42 -11.88 -26.01
N GLU A 23 -0.42 -12.96 -26.80
CA GLU A 23 -1.55 -13.31 -27.67
C GLU A 23 -2.82 -13.56 -26.86
N THR A 24 -2.72 -14.29 -25.75
CA THR A 24 -3.84 -14.54 -24.83
C THR A 24 -4.37 -13.23 -24.24
N ALA A 25 -3.48 -12.35 -23.79
CA ALA A 25 -3.87 -11.06 -23.25
C ALA A 25 -4.53 -10.15 -24.30
N ALA A 26 -3.99 -10.13 -25.52
CA ALA A 26 -4.54 -9.36 -26.63
C ALA A 26 -5.96 -9.84 -26.99
N ALA A 27 -6.18 -11.16 -27.07
CA ALA A 27 -7.49 -11.74 -27.28
C ALA A 27 -8.48 -11.36 -26.16
N ARG A 28 -8.06 -11.48 -24.89
CA ARG A 28 -8.87 -11.09 -23.72
C ARG A 28 -9.26 -9.61 -23.76
N ASN A 29 -8.37 -8.76 -24.23
CA ASN A 29 -8.56 -7.31 -24.28
C ASN A 29 -9.19 -6.82 -25.60
N ASN A 30 -9.58 -7.73 -26.51
CA ASN A 30 -10.09 -7.41 -27.85
C ASN A 30 -9.16 -6.48 -28.66
N ARG A 31 -7.84 -6.73 -28.57
CA ARG A 31 -6.80 -5.97 -29.28
C ARG A 31 -6.00 -6.88 -30.20
N SER A 32 -5.35 -6.29 -31.21
CA SER A 32 -4.28 -6.99 -31.93
C SER A 32 -3.06 -7.16 -31.01
N MET A 33 -2.21 -8.13 -31.30
CA MET A 33 -0.99 -8.38 -30.52
C MET A 33 -0.11 -7.12 -30.43
N ASN A 34 0.06 -6.39 -31.55
CA ASN A 34 0.83 -5.14 -31.56
C ASN A 34 0.18 -4.04 -30.72
N ALA A 35 -1.15 -3.91 -30.77
CA ALA A 35 -1.87 -2.92 -29.97
C ALA A 35 -1.78 -3.21 -28.46
N GLU A 36 -1.79 -4.49 -28.07
CA GLU A 36 -1.60 -4.89 -26.68
C GLU A 36 -0.16 -4.64 -26.19
N ILE A 37 0.85 -4.93 -27.02
CA ILE A 37 2.26 -4.61 -26.70
C ILE A 37 2.42 -3.12 -26.49
N LEU A 38 1.91 -2.30 -27.40
CA LEU A 38 1.97 -0.84 -27.28
C LEU A 38 1.25 -0.34 -26.03
N ALA A 39 0.04 -0.85 -25.74
CA ALA A 39 -0.71 -0.46 -24.55
C ALA A 39 0.06 -0.75 -23.26
N ARG A 40 0.71 -1.91 -23.16
CA ARG A 40 1.52 -2.28 -21.99
C ARG A 40 2.77 -1.42 -21.84
N LEU A 41 3.47 -1.15 -22.94
CA LEU A 41 4.64 -0.28 -22.93
C LEU A 41 4.26 1.14 -22.52
N GLN A 42 3.15 1.67 -23.06
CA GLN A 42 2.64 2.98 -22.70
C GLN A 42 2.26 3.04 -21.21
N ALA A 43 1.53 2.04 -20.70
CA ALA A 43 1.17 1.96 -19.28
C ALA A 43 2.39 1.88 -18.35
N SER A 44 3.47 1.23 -18.80
CA SER A 44 4.75 1.20 -18.08
C SER A 44 5.43 2.57 -18.03
N ILE A 45 5.32 3.37 -19.09
CA ILE A 45 5.92 4.71 -19.16
C ILE A 45 5.08 5.70 -18.35
N ASP A 46 3.75 5.60 -18.44
CA ASP A 46 2.81 6.51 -17.77
C ASP A 46 2.59 6.16 -16.29
N GLY A 47 3.16 5.06 -15.80
CA GLY A 47 2.97 4.61 -14.42
C GLY A 47 1.53 4.14 -14.12
N THR A 48 0.77 3.77 -15.15
CA THR A 48 -0.62 3.28 -15.05
C THR A 48 -0.72 1.76 -15.21
N ALA A 49 0.42 1.06 -15.27
CA ALA A 49 0.46 -0.39 -15.33
C ALA A 49 -0.26 -1.02 -14.12
N GLU A 50 -1.14 -1.99 -14.39
CA GLU A 50 -1.88 -2.70 -13.35
C GLU A 50 -0.93 -3.24 -12.26
N GLY A 51 -1.22 -2.91 -11.01
CA GLY A 51 -0.45 -3.36 -9.85
C GLY A 51 0.74 -2.48 -9.47
N MET A 52 1.09 -1.45 -10.24
CA MET A 52 1.96 -0.38 -9.76
C MET A 52 1.11 0.74 -9.15
N PRO A 53 1.44 1.23 -7.94
CA PRO A 53 0.84 2.46 -7.44
C PRO A 53 1.24 3.58 -8.41
N SER A 54 0.27 4.43 -8.80
CA SER A 54 0.58 5.56 -9.68
C SER A 54 1.69 6.41 -9.06
N THR A 55 2.51 7.02 -9.91
CA THR A 55 3.57 7.93 -9.46
C THR A 55 3.01 9.02 -8.55
N ASP A 56 1.80 9.48 -8.86
CA ASP A 56 1.07 10.49 -8.11
C ASP A 56 0.67 9.96 -6.72
N LEU A 57 0.13 8.74 -6.64
CA LEU A 57 -0.19 8.12 -5.35
C LEU A 57 1.04 7.92 -4.46
N LEU A 58 2.19 7.55 -5.04
CA LEU A 58 3.44 7.44 -4.29
C LEU A 58 3.95 8.80 -3.80
N ALA A 59 3.75 9.86 -4.58
CA ALA A 59 4.10 11.22 -4.18
C ALA A 59 3.19 11.69 -3.03
N ASP A 60 1.88 11.50 -3.17
CA ASP A 60 0.88 11.84 -2.15
C ASP A 60 1.15 11.11 -0.83
N LEU A 61 1.46 9.82 -0.89
CA LEU A 61 1.79 9.02 0.30
C LEU A 61 3.07 9.50 0.99
N ARG A 62 4.07 9.97 0.23
CA ARG A 62 5.30 10.53 0.80
C ARG A 62 5.02 11.88 1.48
N GLU A 63 4.16 12.69 0.89
CA GLU A 63 3.76 13.98 1.46
C GLU A 63 2.97 13.78 2.77
N GLU A 64 1.95 12.92 2.76
CA GLU A 64 1.18 12.60 3.96
C GLU A 64 2.04 11.98 5.05
N ARG A 65 2.99 11.09 4.70
CA ARG A 65 3.98 10.61 5.67
C ARG A 65 4.77 11.75 6.31
N GLY A 66 5.30 12.67 5.51
CA GLY A 66 6.07 13.81 6.02
C GLY A 66 5.24 14.73 6.92
N ARG A 67 3.94 14.88 6.61
CA ARG A 67 2.99 15.61 7.46
C ARG A 67 2.80 14.92 8.82
N LEU A 68 2.59 13.61 8.82
CA LEU A 68 2.44 12.83 10.06
C LEU A 68 3.71 12.87 10.92
N GLU A 69 4.89 12.79 10.30
CA GLU A 69 6.17 12.89 11.01
C GLU A 69 6.32 14.26 11.70
N ARG A 70 5.89 15.35 11.06
CA ARG A 70 5.88 16.69 11.67
C ARG A 70 4.92 16.78 12.86
N LEU A 71 3.69 16.28 12.72
CA LEU A 71 2.71 16.27 13.80
C LEU A 71 3.17 15.40 14.98
N LEU A 72 3.80 14.25 14.70
CA LEU A 72 4.35 13.38 15.74
C LEU A 72 5.50 14.08 16.48
N ALA A 73 6.38 14.77 15.75
CA ALA A 73 7.47 15.53 16.35
C ALA A 73 6.94 16.66 17.25
N GLU A 74 5.91 17.38 16.79
CA GLU A 74 5.24 18.42 17.58
C GLU A 74 4.56 17.83 18.82
N TYR A 75 3.82 16.73 18.69
CA TYR A 75 3.20 16.04 19.82
C TYR A 75 4.24 15.58 20.83
N VAL A 76 5.32 14.94 20.40
CA VAL A 76 6.42 14.50 21.28
C VAL A 76 7.10 15.69 21.96
N PHE A 77 7.26 16.82 21.25
CA PHE A 77 7.83 18.03 21.82
C PHE A 77 6.92 18.64 22.90
N LEU A 78 5.62 18.77 22.63
CA LEU A 78 4.65 19.26 23.62
C LEU A 78 4.52 18.31 24.82
N PHE A 79 4.54 16.99 24.59
CA PHE A 79 4.53 16.01 25.66
C PHE A 79 5.83 16.02 26.49
N ARG A 80 7.00 16.29 25.87
CA ARG A 80 8.26 16.50 26.62
C ARG A 80 8.29 17.81 27.40
N ALA A 81 7.55 18.82 26.95
CA ALA A 81 7.48 20.12 27.62
C ALA A 81 6.56 20.09 28.85
N ASP A 82 5.47 19.31 28.81
CA ASP A 82 4.53 19.17 29.93
C ASP A 82 4.81 17.96 30.85
N VAL A 83 5.35 16.86 30.32
CA VAL A 83 5.79 15.72 31.12
C VAL A 83 7.28 15.88 31.35
N GLY A 84 7.64 16.60 32.42
CA GLY A 84 9.01 16.80 32.89
C GLY A 84 9.68 15.51 33.38
N GLY A 85 9.67 14.47 32.56
CA GLY A 85 10.26 13.18 32.83
C GLY A 85 11.09 12.70 31.63
N SER A 86 12.27 12.17 31.93
CA SER A 86 13.12 11.42 31.02
C SER A 86 12.35 10.32 30.28
N PRO A 87 12.84 9.85 29.11
CA PRO A 87 12.23 8.74 28.37
C PRO A 87 11.98 7.47 29.20
N GLU A 88 12.76 7.26 30.27
CA GLU A 88 12.58 6.14 31.20
C GLU A 88 11.34 6.31 32.10
N GLU A 89 11.02 7.54 32.51
CA GLU A 89 9.87 7.83 33.35
C GLU A 89 8.56 7.69 32.57
N LEU A 90 8.55 8.13 31.30
CA LEU A 90 7.43 7.90 30.38
C LEU A 90 7.19 6.41 30.15
N ARG A 91 8.26 5.62 30.03
CA ARG A 91 8.16 4.17 29.87
C ARG A 91 7.58 3.50 31.11
N LYS A 92 8.03 3.91 32.30
CA LYS A 92 7.45 3.43 33.57
C LYS A 92 5.96 3.77 33.69
N GLN A 93 5.57 5.00 33.36
CA GLN A 93 4.16 5.43 33.40
C GLN A 93 3.31 4.64 32.40
N PHE A 94 3.80 4.42 31.18
CA PHE A 94 3.12 3.60 30.18
C PHE A 94 2.93 2.16 30.67
N ASP A 95 3.97 1.53 31.22
CA ASP A 95 3.91 0.17 31.77
C ASP A 95 2.96 0.06 32.96
N GLU A 96 2.78 1.13 33.73
CA GLU A 96 1.85 1.20 34.86
C GLU A 96 0.40 1.32 34.39
N ILE A 97 0.14 2.15 33.37
CA ILE A 97 -1.17 2.29 32.73
C ILE A 97 -1.61 1.00 32.02
N GLN A 98 -0.67 0.28 31.37
CA GLN A 98 -0.99 -1.02 30.77
C GLN A 98 -1.36 -2.05 31.84
N ARG A 99 -0.60 -2.10 32.95
CA ARG A 99 -0.87 -3.02 34.06
C ARG A 99 -2.17 -2.70 34.80
N SER A 100 -2.55 -1.43 34.95
CA SER A 100 -3.85 -1.08 35.53
C SER A 100 -5.00 -1.51 34.62
N ARG A 101 -4.88 -1.31 33.31
CA ARG A 101 -5.87 -1.76 32.32
C ARG A 101 -6.02 -3.28 32.25
N GLU A 102 -4.93 -4.02 32.39
CA GLU A 102 -4.97 -5.50 32.47
C GLU A 102 -5.63 -5.99 33.75
N ARG A 103 -5.46 -5.27 34.87
CA ARG A 103 -6.13 -5.57 36.15
C ARG A 103 -7.60 -5.17 36.15
N GLU A 104 -7.94 -4.10 35.44
CA GLU A 104 -9.30 -3.57 35.32
C GLU A 104 -10.11 -4.25 34.21
N ARG A 105 -9.50 -5.05 33.34
CA ARG A 105 -10.24 -5.98 32.46
C ARG A 105 -11.11 -6.87 33.35
N PRO A 106 -12.44 -6.66 33.39
CA PRO A 106 -13.28 -7.50 34.22
C PRO A 106 -13.23 -8.91 33.65
N ARG A 107 -13.33 -9.92 34.51
CA ARG A 107 -13.55 -11.33 34.15
C ARG A 107 -14.92 -11.53 33.48
N ALA A 108 -15.18 -10.83 32.38
CA ALA A 108 -16.36 -11.03 31.55
C ALA A 108 -16.40 -12.44 30.93
N ALA A 109 -15.26 -13.16 30.95
CA ALA A 109 -15.16 -14.54 30.48
C ALA A 109 -15.70 -15.60 31.47
N ASP A 110 -15.86 -15.30 32.76
CA ASP A 110 -16.28 -16.31 33.76
C ASP A 110 -17.80 -16.37 34.01
N ARG A 111 -18.59 -15.41 33.52
CA ARG A 111 -20.07 -15.42 33.70
C ARG A 111 -20.82 -16.18 32.60
N VAL A 112 -20.29 -16.26 31.38
CA VAL A 112 -20.97 -16.94 30.25
C VAL A 112 -20.96 -18.47 30.38
N ALA A 113 -20.10 -19.05 31.23
CA ALA A 113 -20.01 -20.50 31.42
C ALA A 113 -21.01 -21.08 32.43
N LYS A 114 -21.78 -20.25 33.16
CA LYS A 114 -22.73 -20.72 34.21
C LYS A 114 -24.21 -20.53 33.91
N GLU A 115 -24.60 -19.84 32.83
CA GLU A 115 -26.02 -19.65 32.46
C GLU A 115 -26.49 -20.56 31.31
N GLY A 116 -25.65 -21.46 30.80
CA GLY A 116 -25.98 -22.41 29.73
C GLY A 116 -26.29 -23.83 30.18
N ARG A 117 -26.64 -24.04 31.45
CA ARG A 117 -26.90 -25.38 32.00
C ARG A 117 -27.90 -25.32 33.16
N ASP A 118 -29.11 -24.84 32.88
CA ASP A 118 -30.34 -25.19 33.60
C ASP A 118 -31.49 -25.28 32.58
#